data_AF-D7M664-F1
#
_entry.id   AF-D7M664-F1
#
_cell.length_a   1.000
_cell.length_b   1.000
_cell.length_c   1.000
_cell.angle_alpha   90.00
_cell.angle_beta   90.00
_cell.angle_gamma   90.00
#
_symmetry.space_group_name_H-M   'P 1'
#
loop_
_entity.id
_entity.type
_entity.pdbx_description
1 polymer ?
#
loop_
_entity_poly.entity_id
_entity_poly.type
_entity_poly.pdbx_seq_one_letter_code
_entity_poly.pdbx_strand_id
1 'polypeptide(L)' 'MALPITELNAVKPFKTQWKIQVKIVHSWTQYTQYSGETVEMILADTSVIYDLSIV' A
#
# COMPACT_ATOMS: atom_id res chain seq x y z
N MET A 1 -14.95 8.49 -14.01
CA MET A 1 -15.20 8.88 -12.60
C MET A 1 -14.09 8.28 -11.76
N ALA A 2 -13.36 9.07 -10.96
CA ALA A 2 -12.23 8.56 -10.18
C ALA A 2 -12.71 7.86 -8.90
N LEU A 3 -12.06 6.76 -8.51
CA LEU A 3 -12.36 6.07 -7.25
C LEU A 3 -11.95 6.95 -6.05
N PRO A 4 -12.75 6.98 -4.97
CA PRO A 4 -12.36 7.63 -3.73
C PRO A 4 -11.19 6.89 -3.09
N ILE A 5 -10.34 7.62 -2.38
CA ILE A 5 -9.24 7.03 -1.60
C ILE A 5 -9.86 6.26 -0.42
N THR A 6 -9.40 5.04 -0.23
CA THR A 6 -9.76 4.16 0.89
C THR A 6 -8.56 4.07 1.82
N GLU A 7 -8.80 4.24 3.11
CA GLU A 7 -7.79 4.02 4.15
C GLU A 7 -7.35 2.55 4.18
N LEU A 8 -6.09 2.30 4.52
CA LEU A 8 -5.53 0.95 4.46
C LEU A 8 -6.27 -0.03 5.39
N ASN A 9 -6.67 0.43 6.58
CA ASN A 9 -7.45 -0.37 7.55
C ASN A 9 -8.91 -0.63 7.11
N ALA A 10 -9.43 0.15 6.15
CA ALA A 10 -10.79 -0.01 5.63
C ALA A 10 -10.87 -0.92 4.38
N VAL A 11 -9.73 -1.41 3.88
CA VAL A 11 -9.66 -2.34 2.74
C VAL A 11 -10.25 -3.69 3.14
N LYS A 12 -11.22 -4.19 2.37
CA LYS A 12 -11.82 -5.52 2.57
C LYS A 12 -11.31 -6.54 1.54
N PRO A 13 -11.21 -7.83 1.89
CA PRO A 13 -10.77 -8.88 0.97
C PRO A 13 -11.65 -9.04 -0.28
N PHE A 14 -12.96 -8.82 -0.14
CA PHE A 14 -13.93 -9.00 -1.21
C PHE A 14 -14.47 -7.66 -1.71
N LYS A 15 -13.79 -7.07 -2.70
CA LYS A 15 -14.30 -5.95 -3.50
C LYS A 15 -13.65 -5.96 -4.88
N THR A 16 -14.36 -5.45 -5.89
CA THR A 16 -13.87 -5.36 -7.26
C THR A 16 -12.62 -4.48 -7.39
N GLN A 17 -12.59 -3.30 -6.76
CA GLN A 17 -11.48 -2.33 -6.86
C GLN A 17 -11.37 -1.44 -5.62
N TRP A 18 -10.13 -1.05 -5.30
CA TRP A 18 -9.79 -0.06 -4.27
C TRP A 18 -8.79 0.94 -4.86
N LYS A 19 -8.80 2.17 -4.32
CA LYS A 19 -7.72 3.14 -4.51
C LYS A 19 -7.19 3.49 -3.13
N ILE A 20 -5.91 3.23 -2.88
CA ILE A 20 -5.24 3.53 -1.60
C ILE A 20 -4.12 4.54 -1.83
N GLN A 21 -3.72 5.25 -0.78
CA GLN A 21 -2.58 6.16 -0.79
C GLN A 21 -1.57 5.71 0.26
N VAL A 22 -0.35 5.41 -0.16
CA VAL A 22 0.72 4.83 0.66
C VAL A 22 2.05 5.48 0.33
N LYS A 23 3.02 5.35 1.24
CA LYS A 23 4.43 5.67 0.97
C LYS A 23 5.18 4.39 0.67
N ILE A 24 6.04 4.41 -0.34
CA ILE A 24 6.96 3.29 -0.61
C ILE A 24 8.18 3.48 0.29
N VAL A 25 8.42 2.51 1.17
CA VAL A 25 9.60 2.49 2.05
C VAL A 25 10.78 1.87 1.32
N HIS A 26 10.53 0.77 0.62
CA HIS A 26 11.53 0.05 -0.14
C HIS A 26 10.86 -0.70 -1.29
N SER A 27 11.58 -0.88 -2.39
CA SER A 27 11.14 -1.65 -3.55
C SER A 27 12.31 -2.37 -4.17
N TRP A 28 12.11 -3.60 -4.62
CA TRP A 28 13.08 -4.38 -5.36
C TRP A 28 12.41 -5.12 -6.50
N THR A 29 13.17 -5.35 -7.56
CA THR A 29 12.76 -6.23 -8.66
C THR A 29 13.22 -7.64 -8.33
N GLN A 30 12.33 -8.61 -8.56
CA GLN A 30 12.65 -10.02 -8.45
C GLN A 30 12.37 -10.69 -9.80
N TYR A 31 13.36 -11.38 -10.34
CA TYR A 31 13.19 -12.18 -11.54
C TYR A 31 12.92 -13.61 -11.12
N THR A 32 11.69 -14.08 -11.31
CA THR A 32 11.34 -15.47 -11.04
C THR A 32 11.40 -16.28 -12.32
N GLN A 33 11.82 -17.54 -12.20
CA GLN A 33 12.02 -18.42 -13.34
C GLN A 33 10.71 -18.76 -14.08
N TYR A 34 9.56 -18.56 -13.43
CA TYR A 34 8.24 -18.95 -13.96
C TYR A 34 7.29 -17.77 -14.23
N SER A 35 7.43 -16.62 -13.54
CA SER A 35 6.53 -15.47 -13.69
C SER A 35 7.17 -14.25 -14.33
N GLY A 36 8.45 -14.32 -14.71
CA GLY A 36 9.18 -13.18 -15.26
C GLY A 36 9.58 -12.17 -14.18
N GLU A 37 9.53 -10.87 -14.51
CA GLU A 37 9.87 -9.77 -13.62
C GLU A 37 8.69 -9.40 -12.70
N THR A 38 8.92 -9.46 -11.40
CA THR A 38 8.00 -8.97 -10.36
C THR A 38 8.61 -7.78 -9.63
N VAL A 39 7.76 -6.87 -9.15
CA VAL A 39 8.17 -5.78 -8.27
C VAL A 39 7.60 -6.08 -6.89
N GLU A 40 8.47 -6.22 -5.92
CA GLU A 40 8.12 -6.39 -4.52
C GLU A 40 8.40 -5.07 -3.77
N MET A 41 7.53 -4.73 -2.82
CA MET A 41 7.57 -3.44 -2.13
C MET A 41 7.19 -3.58 -0.66
N ILE A 42 7.85 -2.79 0.19
CA ILE A 42 7.41 -2.49 1.55
C ILE A 42 6.71 -1.13 1.51
N LEU A 43 5.44 -1.13 1.93
CA LEU A 43 4.57 0.04 1.90
C LEU A 43 4.27 0.47 3.34
N ALA A 44 4.32 1.77 3.59
CA ALA A 44 3.87 2.38 4.82
C ALA A 44 2.54 3.12 4.58
N ASP A 45 1.63 2.99 5.53
CA ASP A 45 0.39 3.75 5.50
C ASP A 45 0.67 5.26 5.57
N THR A 46 -0.15 6.04 4.89
CA THR A 46 -0.10 7.51 5.04
C THR A 46 -0.82 7.98 6.29
N SER A 47 -1.68 7.16 6.88
CA SER A 47 -2.42 7.44 8.12
C SER A 47 -1.60 7.18 9.39
N VAL A 48 -0.51 7.92 9.64
CA VAL A 48 0.09 8.10 10.98
C VAL A 48 0.81 9.47 10.96
N ILE A 49 0.61 10.44 11.85
CA ILE A 49 0.68 10.42 13.33
C ILE A 49 -0.21 11.55 13.93
N TYR A 50 -1.25 11.20 14.71
CA TYR A 50 -1.76 12.03 15.84
C TYR A 50 -1.25 11.46 17.17
N ASP A 51 -0.06 10.86 17.21
CA ASP A 51 0.61 10.64 18.48
C ASP A 51 1.22 11.97 18.94
N LEU A 52 0.35 12.83 19.49
CA LEU A 52 0.76 13.95 20.31
C LEU A 52 1.04 13.44 21.74
N SER A 53 1.89 12.42 21.87
CA SER A 53 2.26 11.82 23.17
C SER A 53 3.74 11.45 23.24
N ILE A 54 4.62 12.27 22.68
CA ILE A 54 6.01 12.41 23.18
C ILE A 54 6.32 13.90 23.27
N VAL A 55 5.80 14.54 24.31
CA VAL A 55 6.43 15.68 25.03
C VAL A 55 6.27 15.39 26.51
#